data_AF-A0AAV4ZZC9-F1
#
_entry.id   AF-A0AAV4ZZC9-F1
#
_cell.length_a   1.000
_cell.length_b   1.000
_cell.length_c   1.000
_cell.angle_alpha   90.00
_cell.angle_beta   90.00
_cell.angle_gamma   90.00
#
_symmetry.space_group_name_H-M   'P 1'
#
loop_
_entity.id
_entity.type
_entity.pdbx_description
1 polymer ?
#
loop_
_entity_poly.entity_id
_entity_poly.type
_entity_poly.pdbx_seq_one_letter_code
_entity_poly.pdbx_strand_id
1 'polypeptide(L)'
;MLRSLTVALRVPRSNILTTQKRTILTLKDHKYTAHAIASGAGRNGRVVSNEEGATAIDFTLASPKALGGSGKGHNPEQLFASGYASCFLGALQLVAAQRKQESAVENAKIHTYVHIGEPNETPGFGLAVDIKVEGVEDEDLIHAAHQFCPYSRALNQGIAVTVGKQ
;
A
#
# COMPACT_ATOMS: atom_id res chain seq x y z
N MET A 1 16.91 49.90 5.86
CA MET A 1 17.60 48.67 6.32
C MET A 1 16.62 47.86 7.18
N LEU A 2 15.94 46.86 6.62
CA LEU A 2 15.21 45.87 7.44
C LEU A 2 15.82 44.50 7.16
N ARG A 3 16.40 43.89 8.21
CA ARG A 3 16.94 42.52 8.18
C ARG A 3 15.81 41.56 8.51
N SER A 4 15.53 40.64 7.58
CA SER A 4 14.64 39.50 7.79
C SER A 4 15.38 38.44 8.60
N LEU A 5 14.85 38.05 9.76
CA LEU A 5 15.32 36.88 10.53
C LEU A 5 14.49 35.67 10.12
N THR A 6 15.08 34.77 9.35
CA THR A 6 14.50 33.44 9.08
C THR A 6 14.96 32.50 10.19
N VAL A 7 14.03 32.13 11.08
CA VAL A 7 14.26 31.07 12.09
C VAL A 7 14.10 29.72 11.40
N ALA A 8 15.21 29.03 11.17
CA ALA A 8 15.21 27.64 10.70
C ALA A 8 14.83 26.72 11.86
N LEU A 9 13.63 26.15 11.82
CA LEU A 9 13.17 25.13 12.77
C LEU A 9 13.98 23.84 12.54
N ARG A 10 14.79 23.48 13.54
CA ARG A 10 15.59 22.25 13.55
C ARG A 10 14.78 21.16 14.27
N VAL A 11 14.34 20.14 13.53
CA VAL A 11 13.64 18.97 14.09
C VAL A 11 14.65 18.11 14.88
N PRO A 12 14.38 17.70 16.13
CA PRO A 12 15.32 16.92 16.94
C PRO A 12 15.34 15.46 16.47
N ARG A 13 16.55 14.88 16.42
CA ARG A 13 16.76 13.45 16.14
C ARG A 13 16.23 12.62 17.30
N SER A 14 15.10 11.94 17.09
CA SER A 14 14.54 10.93 17.98
C SER A 14 15.39 9.65 17.96
N ASN A 15 15.49 8.97 19.11
CA ASN A 15 16.10 7.65 19.25
C ASN A 15 15.21 6.62 18.52
N ILE A 16 15.52 6.40 17.24
CA ILE A 16 14.86 5.39 16.40
C ILE A 16 15.41 4.02 16.82
N LEU A 17 14.52 3.12 17.26
CA LEU A 17 14.82 1.68 17.34
C LEU A 17 14.82 1.12 15.91
N THR A 18 15.90 1.37 15.17
CA THR A 18 16.03 0.93 13.78
C THR A 18 16.57 -0.50 13.76
N THR A 19 15.70 -1.49 13.60
CA THR A 19 16.15 -2.79 13.09
C THR A 19 16.25 -2.70 11.56
N GLN A 20 17.13 -1.84 11.03
CA GLN A 20 17.27 -1.66 9.59
C GLN A 20 18.11 -2.79 8.99
N LYS A 21 17.47 -3.90 8.60
CA LYS A 21 18.02 -4.70 7.49
C LYS A 21 17.77 -3.90 6.22
N ARG A 22 18.82 -3.48 5.53
CA ARG A 22 18.73 -2.88 4.20
C ARG A 22 18.05 -3.90 3.28
N THR A 23 16.77 -3.69 2.96
CA THR A 23 16.13 -4.46 1.89
C THR A 23 16.53 -3.85 0.56
N ILE A 24 16.58 -4.66 -0.50
CA ILE A 24 16.96 -4.24 -1.87
C ILE A 24 16.06 -3.10 -2.37
N LEU A 25 14.87 -2.94 -1.80
CA LEU A 25 13.88 -1.92 -2.17
C LEU A 25 13.89 -0.68 -1.27
N THR A 26 14.87 -0.52 -0.38
CA THR A 26 14.97 0.69 0.44
C THR A 26 15.17 1.91 -0.47
N LEU A 27 14.33 2.94 -0.31
CA LEU A 27 14.35 4.13 -1.15
C LEU A 27 15.64 4.93 -0.96
N LYS A 28 16.27 5.32 -2.07
CA LYS A 28 17.35 6.33 -2.08
C LYS A 28 16.77 7.76 -1.99
N ASP A 29 15.64 7.97 -2.64
CA ASP A 29 14.87 9.21 -2.70
C ASP A 29 13.39 8.85 -2.92
N HIS A 30 12.45 9.77 -2.67
CA HIS A 30 11.02 9.57 -2.90
C HIS A 30 10.44 10.64 -3.82
N LYS A 31 9.44 10.28 -4.63
CA LYS A 31 8.75 11.21 -5.54
C LYS A 31 7.43 11.73 -4.97
N TYR A 32 6.85 10.99 -4.05
CA TYR A 32 5.55 11.25 -3.48
C TYR A 32 5.43 10.56 -2.13
N THR A 33 4.68 11.17 -1.21
CA THR A 33 4.39 10.64 0.12
C THR A 33 2.89 10.81 0.37
N ALA A 34 2.18 9.68 0.43
CA ALA A 34 0.80 9.66 0.91
C ALA A 34 0.75 9.71 2.44
N HIS A 35 -0.24 10.39 3.01
CA HIS A 35 -0.43 10.45 4.47
C HIS A 35 -1.87 10.15 4.90
N ALA A 36 -2.01 9.19 5.83
CA ALA A 36 -3.30 8.83 6.43
C ALA A 36 -3.20 8.74 7.97
N ILE A 37 -4.29 9.09 8.65
CA ILE A 37 -4.44 8.98 10.11
C ILE A 37 -5.57 8.01 10.41
N ALA A 38 -5.29 6.98 11.20
CA ALA A 38 -6.31 6.15 11.84
C ALA A 38 -6.48 6.55 13.31
N SER A 39 -7.72 6.69 13.77
CA SER A 39 -8.03 7.08 15.16
C SER A 39 -9.29 6.39 15.68
N GLY A 40 -9.48 6.44 17.01
CA GLY A 40 -10.59 5.77 17.68
C GLY A 40 -10.31 4.29 17.98
N ALA A 41 -11.34 3.45 17.89
CA ALA A 41 -11.30 2.05 18.34
C ALA A 41 -10.58 1.09 17.37
N GLY A 42 -9.38 1.46 16.90
CA GLY A 42 -8.55 0.63 16.01
C GLY A 42 -9.29 0.20 14.75
N ARG A 43 -9.47 -1.12 14.55
CA ARG A 43 -10.21 -1.71 13.42
C ARG A 43 -11.71 -1.39 13.40
N ASN A 44 -12.23 -0.68 14.41
CA ASN A 44 -13.60 -0.17 14.50
C ASN A 44 -13.64 1.37 14.61
N GLY A 45 -12.54 2.03 14.29
CA GLY A 45 -12.40 3.49 14.33
C GLY A 45 -12.70 4.14 12.98
N ARG A 46 -11.90 5.16 12.64
CA ARG A 46 -11.98 5.90 11.38
C ARG A 46 -10.58 6.09 10.80
N VAL A 47 -10.47 6.05 9.47
CA VAL A 47 -9.24 6.41 8.74
C VAL A 47 -9.51 7.57 7.82
N VAL A 48 -8.63 8.57 7.85
CA VAL A 48 -8.70 9.76 7.00
C VAL A 48 -7.37 9.96 6.28
N SER A 49 -7.41 10.19 4.97
CA SER A 49 -6.30 10.66 4.15
C SER A 49 -6.80 11.87 3.38
N ASN A 50 -6.17 13.03 3.60
CA ASN A 50 -6.57 14.28 2.94
C ASN A 50 -5.33 14.98 2.40
N GLU A 51 -5.34 15.27 1.11
CA GLU A 51 -4.28 15.97 0.39
C GLU A 51 -4.90 17.09 -0.43
N GLU A 52 -4.20 18.21 -0.51
CA GLU A 52 -4.69 19.38 -1.24
C GLU A 52 -4.92 19.04 -2.72
N GLY A 53 -6.12 19.33 -3.22
CA GLY A 53 -6.51 19.04 -4.61
C GLY A 53 -6.90 17.58 -4.88
N ALA A 54 -6.80 16.68 -3.90
CA ALA A 54 -7.27 15.31 -4.02
C ALA A 54 -8.65 15.13 -3.35
N THR A 55 -9.42 14.15 -3.83
CA THR A 55 -10.61 13.70 -3.10
C THR A 55 -10.19 13.00 -1.82
N ALA A 56 -10.71 13.47 -0.69
CA ALA A 56 -10.39 12.88 0.60
C ALA A 56 -10.86 11.42 0.70
N ILE A 57 -10.02 10.58 1.29
CA ILE A 57 -10.42 9.26 1.79
C ILE A 57 -10.86 9.45 3.23
N ASP A 58 -12.08 9.01 3.53
CA ASP A 58 -12.69 9.13 4.84
C ASP A 58 -13.60 7.93 5.09
N PHE A 59 -13.10 6.94 5.83
CA PHE A 59 -13.80 5.68 6.04
C PHE A 59 -14.00 5.38 7.52
N THR A 60 -15.24 5.08 7.87
CA THR A 60 -15.54 4.35 9.10
C THR A 60 -15.13 2.89 8.93
N LEU A 61 -14.37 2.39 9.90
CA LEU A 61 -13.88 1.02 9.92
C LEU A 61 -14.77 0.14 10.78
N ALA A 62 -14.90 -1.11 10.38
CA ALA A 62 -15.51 -2.17 11.18
C ALA A 62 -14.81 -3.50 10.91
N SER A 63 -14.50 -4.24 11.96
CA SER A 63 -13.99 -5.59 11.80
C SER A 63 -15.05 -6.48 11.11
N PRO A 64 -14.65 -7.37 10.18
CA PRO A 64 -15.58 -8.26 9.51
C PRO A 64 -16.17 -9.27 10.52
N LYS A 65 -17.35 -9.83 10.19
CA LYS A 65 -18.03 -10.82 11.03
C LYS A 65 -17.17 -12.05 11.33
N ALA A 66 -16.36 -12.48 10.36
CA ALA A 66 -15.44 -13.61 10.52
C ALA A 66 -14.37 -13.37 11.61
N LEU A 67 -14.09 -12.12 11.95
CA LEU A 67 -13.20 -11.73 13.05
C LEU A 67 -13.98 -11.23 14.28
N GLY A 68 -15.27 -11.61 14.41
CA GLY A 68 -16.12 -11.24 15.55
C GLY A 68 -16.63 -9.78 15.54
N GLY A 69 -16.44 -9.05 14.45
CA GLY A 69 -16.88 -7.66 14.34
C GLY A 69 -18.29 -7.48 13.77
N SER A 70 -18.74 -6.23 13.68
CA SER A 70 -20.06 -5.91 13.14
C SER A 70 -20.17 -6.10 11.62
N GLY A 71 -19.06 -5.96 10.90
CA GLY A 71 -19.01 -5.91 9.43
C GLY A 71 -19.67 -4.69 8.81
N LYS A 72 -20.06 -3.68 9.61
CA LYS A 72 -20.78 -2.48 9.14
C LYS A 72 -19.83 -1.30 8.88
N GLY A 73 -18.88 -1.48 7.96
CA GLY A 73 -17.86 -0.50 7.61
C GLY A 73 -16.79 -1.10 6.70
N HIS A 74 -15.77 -0.32 6.39
CA HIS A 74 -14.60 -0.81 5.67
C HIS A 74 -13.63 -1.53 6.62
N ASN A 75 -12.68 -2.28 6.08
CA ASN A 75 -11.62 -2.89 6.86
C ASN A 75 -10.25 -2.78 6.17
N PRO A 76 -9.14 -2.93 6.92
CA PRO A 76 -7.80 -2.83 6.36
C PRO A 76 -7.54 -3.78 5.18
N GLU A 77 -8.13 -4.98 5.20
CA GLU A 77 -7.92 -5.97 4.14
C GLU A 77 -8.58 -5.53 2.82
N GLN A 78 -9.78 -4.94 2.88
CA GLN A 78 -10.43 -4.32 1.72
C GLN A 78 -9.60 -3.18 1.16
N LEU A 79 -9.09 -2.29 2.01
CA LEU A 79 -8.25 -1.16 1.57
C LEU A 79 -6.96 -1.65 0.92
N PHE A 80 -6.35 -2.70 1.49
CA PHE A 80 -5.17 -3.33 0.90
C PHE A 80 -5.48 -4.00 -0.44
N ALA A 81 -6.59 -4.72 -0.55
CA ALA A 81 -7.03 -5.33 -1.81
C ALA A 81 -7.27 -4.28 -2.90
N SER A 82 -7.95 -3.17 -2.57
CA SER A 82 -8.20 -2.07 -3.52
C SER A 82 -6.89 -1.39 -3.97
N GLY A 83 -6.00 -1.12 -3.02
CA GLY A 83 -4.69 -0.52 -3.32
C GLY A 83 -3.84 -1.42 -4.20
N TYR A 84 -3.79 -2.71 -3.89
CA TYR A 84 -2.98 -3.68 -4.64
C TYR A 84 -3.58 -3.92 -6.05
N ALA A 85 -4.89 -4.10 -6.19
CA ALA A 85 -5.53 -4.23 -7.51
C ALA A 85 -5.18 -3.05 -8.43
N SER A 86 -5.30 -1.83 -7.90
CA SER A 86 -4.98 -0.60 -8.63
C SER A 86 -3.50 -0.50 -8.98
N CYS A 87 -2.62 -0.86 -8.04
CA CYS A 87 -1.17 -0.84 -8.24
C CYS A 87 -0.71 -1.85 -9.30
N PHE A 88 -1.30 -3.05 -9.31
CA PHE A 88 -0.97 -4.09 -10.27
C PHE A 88 -1.47 -3.74 -11.68
N LEU A 89 -2.69 -3.18 -11.80
CA LEU A 89 -3.21 -2.73 -13.10
C LEU A 89 -2.30 -1.65 -13.72
N GLY A 90 -1.88 -0.67 -12.91
CA GLY A 90 -0.95 0.36 -13.38
C GLY A 90 0.42 -0.20 -13.80
N ALA A 91 0.94 -1.18 -13.06
CA ALA A 91 2.18 -1.86 -13.43
C ALA A 91 2.04 -2.63 -14.76
N LEU A 92 0.93 -3.34 -14.93
CA LEU A 92 0.60 -4.08 -16.14
C LEU A 92 0.52 -3.16 -17.38
N GLN A 93 -0.21 -2.05 -17.26
CA GLN A 93 -0.33 -1.06 -18.33
C GLN A 93 1.01 -0.41 -18.67
N LEU A 94 1.84 -0.10 -17.68
CA LEU A 94 3.16 0.48 -17.91
C LEU A 94 4.11 -0.48 -18.62
N VAL A 95 4.15 -1.75 -18.20
CA VAL A 95 4.99 -2.77 -18.87
C VAL A 95 4.49 -3.01 -20.30
N ALA A 96 3.18 -3.05 -20.52
CA ALA A 96 2.61 -3.17 -21.87
C ALA A 96 3.04 -2.02 -22.76
N ALA A 97 3.01 -0.77 -22.27
CA ALA A 97 3.48 0.39 -23.01
C ALA A 97 4.99 0.32 -23.34
N GLN A 98 5.82 -0.13 -22.40
CA GLN A 98 7.26 -0.33 -22.66
C GLN A 98 7.52 -1.36 -23.77
N ARG A 99 6.63 -2.33 -23.93
CA ARG A 99 6.68 -3.36 -24.97
C ARG A 99 5.90 -3.01 -26.23
N LYS A 100 5.23 -1.84 -26.29
CA LYS A 100 4.33 -1.42 -27.39
C LYS A 100 3.17 -2.42 -27.60
N GLN A 101 2.61 -2.92 -26.50
CA GLN A 101 1.51 -3.88 -26.45
C GLN A 101 0.27 -3.31 -25.71
N GLU A 102 0.04 -2.00 -25.76
CA GLU A 102 -1.02 -1.32 -24.99
C GLU A 102 -2.42 -1.88 -25.27
N SER A 103 -2.70 -2.26 -26.51
CA SER A 103 -3.98 -2.86 -26.90
C SER A 103 -4.25 -4.22 -26.24
N ALA A 104 -3.20 -4.93 -25.80
CA ALA A 104 -3.33 -6.22 -25.12
C ALA A 104 -3.91 -6.11 -23.70
N VAL A 105 -3.96 -4.90 -23.13
CA VAL A 105 -4.38 -4.65 -21.74
C VAL A 105 -5.49 -3.60 -21.62
N GLU A 106 -6.09 -3.18 -22.74
CA GLU A 106 -7.12 -2.13 -22.77
C GLU A 106 -8.32 -2.47 -21.89
N ASN A 107 -8.72 -3.75 -21.87
CA ASN A 107 -9.85 -4.25 -21.09
C ASN A 107 -9.44 -4.99 -19.81
N ALA A 108 -8.17 -4.85 -19.40
CA ALA A 108 -7.64 -5.59 -18.26
C ALA A 108 -8.34 -5.22 -16.95
N LYS A 109 -8.74 -6.23 -16.17
CA LYS A 109 -9.24 -6.05 -14.80
C LYS A 109 -8.43 -6.91 -13.85
N ILE A 110 -8.09 -6.33 -12.70
CA ILE A 110 -7.34 -7.02 -11.65
C ILE A 110 -8.27 -7.32 -10.48
N HIS A 111 -8.46 -8.59 -10.21
CA HIS A 111 -9.20 -9.08 -9.05
C HIS A 111 -8.19 -9.46 -7.97
N THR A 112 -8.18 -8.74 -6.86
CA THR A 112 -7.30 -9.05 -5.72
C THR A 112 -8.12 -9.54 -4.54
N TYR A 113 -7.70 -10.67 -3.98
CA TYR A 113 -8.30 -11.29 -2.80
C TYR A 113 -7.27 -11.26 -1.68
N VAL A 114 -7.58 -10.55 -0.60
CA VAL A 114 -6.72 -10.47 0.59
C VAL A 114 -7.33 -11.30 1.69
N HIS A 115 -6.57 -12.27 2.16
CA HIS A 115 -6.95 -13.18 3.23
C HIS A 115 -6.21 -12.81 4.50
N ILE A 116 -6.93 -12.82 5.63
CA ILE A 116 -6.36 -12.66 6.97
C ILE A 116 -6.66 -13.91 7.79
N GLY A 117 -5.65 -14.44 8.46
CA GLY A 117 -5.76 -15.68 9.25
C GLY A 117 -4.52 -15.95 10.07
N GLU A 118 -4.48 -17.10 10.73
CA GLU A 118 -3.31 -17.54 11.50
C GLU A 118 -2.22 -18.07 10.55
N PRO A 119 -0.96 -17.61 10.66
CA PRO A 119 0.13 -18.15 9.86
C PRO A 119 0.67 -19.45 10.46
N ASN A 120 1.23 -20.32 9.62
CA ASN A 120 1.66 -21.67 10.01
C ASN A 120 2.73 -21.72 11.09
N GLU A 121 3.64 -20.74 11.12
CA GLU A 121 4.92 -20.85 11.85
C GLU A 121 5.03 -19.89 13.05
N THR A 122 4.05 -19.02 13.28
CA THR A 122 4.10 -18.03 14.36
C THR A 122 2.71 -17.70 14.88
N PRO A 123 2.52 -17.42 16.18
CA PRO A 123 1.25 -16.91 16.68
C PRO A 123 0.95 -15.52 16.10
N GLY A 124 -0.35 -15.19 16.00
CA GLY A 124 -0.84 -13.90 15.54
C GLY A 124 -1.56 -13.97 14.18
N PHE A 125 -1.67 -12.84 13.50
CA PHE A 125 -2.30 -12.75 12.17
C PHE A 125 -1.24 -12.64 11.07
N GLY A 126 -1.45 -13.40 10.00
CA GLY A 126 -0.77 -13.28 8.72
C GLY A 126 -1.72 -12.81 7.62
N LEU A 127 -1.14 -12.49 6.47
CA LEU A 127 -1.87 -12.15 5.25
C LEU A 127 -1.44 -13.08 4.11
N ALA A 128 -2.41 -13.44 3.25
CA ALA A 128 -2.15 -14.03 1.94
C ALA A 128 -2.91 -13.22 0.88
N VAL A 129 -2.38 -13.19 -0.35
CA VAL A 129 -2.99 -12.45 -1.45
C VAL A 129 -3.04 -13.31 -2.70
N ASP A 130 -4.24 -13.43 -3.28
CA ASP A 130 -4.41 -13.98 -4.63
C ASP A 130 -4.73 -12.84 -5.60
N ILE A 131 -4.12 -12.89 -6.79
CA ILE A 131 -4.40 -11.95 -7.88
C ILE A 131 -4.87 -12.76 -9.09
N LYS A 132 -6.00 -12.36 -9.67
CA LYS A 132 -6.50 -12.87 -10.96
C LYS A 132 -6.58 -11.73 -11.95
N VAL A 133 -6.04 -11.97 -13.15
CA VAL A 133 -6.06 -11.00 -14.25
C VAL A 133 -7.12 -11.44 -15.26
N GLU A 134 -8.06 -10.57 -15.57
CA GLU A 134 -9.09 -10.77 -16.58
C GLU A 134 -8.76 -9.92 -17.81
N GLY A 135 -8.96 -10.46 -19.01
CA GLY A 135 -8.82 -9.73 -20.27
C GLY A 135 -7.39 -9.61 -20.80
N VAL A 136 -6.46 -10.42 -20.30
CA VAL A 136 -5.06 -10.48 -20.76
C VAL A 136 -4.62 -11.93 -20.89
N GLU A 137 -4.23 -12.33 -22.09
CA GLU A 137 -3.81 -13.70 -22.41
C GLU A 137 -2.29 -13.91 -22.27
N ASP A 138 -1.50 -12.84 -22.35
CA ASP A 138 -0.04 -12.89 -22.29
C ASP A 138 0.45 -13.06 -20.85
N GLU A 139 0.77 -14.30 -20.47
CA GLU A 139 1.29 -14.63 -19.13
C GLU A 139 2.64 -13.97 -18.84
N ASP A 140 3.51 -13.80 -19.84
CA ASP A 140 4.81 -13.14 -19.66
C ASP A 140 4.65 -11.66 -19.35
N LEU A 141 3.62 -11.03 -19.90
CA LEU A 141 3.23 -9.66 -19.57
C LEU A 141 2.72 -9.56 -18.13
N ILE A 142 1.87 -10.50 -17.70
CA ILE A 142 1.37 -10.58 -16.31
C ILE A 142 2.53 -10.81 -15.32
N HIS A 143 3.44 -11.72 -15.63
CA HIS A 143 4.62 -11.97 -14.79
C HIS A 143 5.52 -10.75 -14.70
N ALA A 144 5.77 -10.06 -15.81
CA ALA A 144 6.54 -8.83 -15.81
C ALA A 144 5.87 -7.72 -14.99
N ALA A 145 4.54 -7.59 -15.06
CA ALA A 145 3.77 -6.69 -14.20
C ALA A 145 3.95 -7.03 -12.71
N HIS A 146 3.94 -8.31 -12.34
CA HIS A 146 4.19 -8.74 -10.96
C HIS A 146 5.60 -8.35 -10.47
N GLN A 147 6.63 -8.48 -11.32
CA GLN A 147 7.99 -8.05 -10.98
C GLN A 147 8.16 -6.53 -10.90
N PHE A 148 7.28 -5.77 -11.56
CA PHE A 148 7.32 -4.32 -11.59
C PHE A 148 6.49 -3.68 -10.46
N CYS A 149 5.34 -4.25 -10.13
CA CYS A 149 4.37 -3.72 -9.18
C CYS A 149 5.00 -3.47 -7.78
N PRO A 150 4.99 -2.22 -7.26
CA PRO A 150 5.54 -1.90 -5.94
C PRO A 150 5.01 -2.77 -4.79
N TYR A 151 3.72 -3.11 -4.79
CA TYR A 151 3.11 -3.93 -3.72
C TYR A 151 3.62 -5.37 -3.77
N SER A 152 3.67 -5.97 -4.96
CA SER A 152 4.26 -7.30 -5.17
C SER A 152 5.71 -7.37 -4.71
N ARG A 153 6.51 -6.37 -5.10
CA ARG A 153 7.91 -6.27 -4.73
C ARG A 153 8.06 -6.11 -3.21
N ALA A 154 7.23 -5.30 -2.58
CA ALA A 154 7.27 -5.09 -1.13
C ALA A 154 6.96 -6.37 -0.34
N LEU A 155 5.97 -7.16 -0.77
CA LEU A 155 5.63 -8.44 -0.13
C LEU A 155 6.70 -9.52 -0.36
N ASN A 156 7.32 -9.55 -1.54
CA ASN A 156 8.29 -10.60 -1.88
C ASN A 156 9.70 -10.30 -1.34
N GLN A 157 10.14 -9.03 -1.36
CA GLN A 157 11.52 -8.65 -1.05
C GLN A 157 11.65 -7.83 0.24
N GLY A 158 10.54 -7.33 0.76
CA GLY A 158 10.51 -6.45 1.93
C GLY A 158 10.88 -5.00 1.63
N ILE A 159 10.40 -4.10 2.49
CA ILE A 159 10.72 -2.67 2.48
C ILE A 159 11.15 -2.21 3.87
N ALA A 160 11.85 -1.09 3.95
CA ALA A 160 12.16 -0.47 5.23
C ALA A 160 10.89 0.17 5.82
N VAL A 161 10.51 -0.26 7.02
CA VAL A 161 9.41 0.32 7.82
C VAL A 161 9.99 0.82 9.13
N THR A 162 9.71 2.08 9.47
CA THR A 162 10.16 2.70 10.73
C THR A 162 8.96 2.98 11.60
N VAL A 163 9.03 2.56 12.87
CA VAL A 163 8.00 2.85 13.88
C VAL A 163 8.63 3.72 14.96
N GLY A 164 7.99 4.85 15.25
CA GLY A 164 8.48 5.84 16.21
C GLY A 164 7.35 6.63 16.86
N LYS A 165 7.65 7.29 17.97
CA LYS A 165 6.74 8.26 18.59
C LYS A 165 6.76 9.55 17.78
N GLN A 166 5.58 10.13 17.57
CA GLN A 166 5.42 11.46 16.97
C GLN A 166 5.92 12.55 17.93
#